data_AF-A0A2N9HWF8-F1
#
_entry.id   AF-A0A2N9HWF8-F1
#
_cell.length_a   1.000
_cell.length_b   1.000
_cell.length_c   1.000
_cell.angle_alpha   90.00
_cell.angle_beta   90.00
_cell.angle_gamma   90.00
#
_symmetry.space_group_name_H-M   'P 1'
#
loop_
_entity.id
_entity.type
_entity.pdbx_description
1 polymer ?
#
loop_
_entity_poly.entity_id
_entity_poly.type
_entity_poly.pdbx_seq_one_letter_code
_entity_poly.pdbx_strand_id
1 'polypeptide(L)'
;MNYSKHLRDKQMNSLQPEDAQGLIDCLKQLQVEDPSLFYTLQVDAESHMTNFFWRDSRSKIDYDYFGDVLILDTTFRMDRYNMICAPFLGVNHHQQPVLFGCAFLLDETMETYTWLLGTFMGAMGRRQPKTILTTECEAILTAVKATLPKIEHRLFKPHVCQNAKQHLSMYYGQLGFESLFHSIQGSEKFSNANVFQNRKSEAMTLPEYVQKYEKAAEQQRREELHEDFSLQCE
;
A
#
# COMPACT_ATOMS: atom_id res chain seq x y z
N MET A 1 -31.34 15.43 9.03
CA MET A 1 -29.96 14.98 9.29
C MET A 1 -29.69 15.13 10.78
N ASN A 2 -29.31 14.06 11.46
CA ASN A 2 -29.24 14.02 12.93
C ASN A 2 -27.81 14.34 13.38
N TYR A 3 -27.57 15.57 13.84
CA TYR A 3 -26.26 16.10 14.24
C TYR A 3 -25.51 15.20 15.25
N SER A 4 -26.25 14.49 16.10
CA SER A 4 -25.71 13.58 17.13
C SER A 4 -25.15 12.26 16.58
N LYS A 5 -25.52 11.85 15.37
CA LYS A 5 -24.94 10.69 14.68
C LYS A 5 -23.63 11.09 14.01
N HIS A 6 -23.61 12.27 13.39
CA HIS A 6 -22.43 12.83 12.73
C HIS A 6 -21.28 13.10 13.72
N LEU A 7 -21.59 13.58 14.93
CA LEU A 7 -20.60 13.78 16.00
C LEU A 7 -20.05 12.46 16.57
N ARG A 8 -20.87 11.42 16.65
CA ARG A 8 -20.42 10.09 17.09
C ARG A 8 -19.55 9.41 16.04
N ASP A 9 -19.93 9.48 14.77
CA ASP A 9 -19.11 8.95 13.68
C ASP A 9 -17.77 9.72 13.55
N LYS A 10 -17.76 11.03 13.84
CA LYS A 10 -16.53 11.86 13.85
C LYS A 10 -15.63 11.56 15.06
N GLN A 11 -16.20 11.31 16.25
CA GLN A 11 -15.44 10.90 17.44
C GLN A 11 -14.91 9.45 17.36
N MET A 12 -15.57 8.58 16.61
CA MET A 12 -15.16 7.17 16.47
C MET A 12 -14.03 6.97 15.43
N ASN A 13 -13.77 7.99 14.61
CA ASN A 13 -12.78 7.96 13.53
C ASN A 13 -11.59 8.91 13.78
N SER A 14 -11.40 9.48 14.97
CA SER A 14 -10.20 10.29 15.25
C SER A 14 -9.12 9.47 15.94
N LEU A 15 -7.90 9.42 15.37
CA LEU A 15 -6.75 8.83 16.03
C LEU A 15 -6.46 9.59 17.34
N GLN A 16 -6.20 8.86 18.44
CA GLN A 16 -5.88 9.49 19.71
C GLN A 16 -4.55 10.27 19.62
N PRO A 17 -4.42 11.44 20.29
CA PRO A 17 -3.20 12.25 20.24
C PRO A 17 -1.94 11.48 20.63
N GLU A 18 -2.04 10.56 21.59
CA GLU A 18 -0.91 9.75 22.08
C GLU A 18 -0.43 8.75 21.03
N ASP A 19 -1.36 8.12 20.29
CA ASP A 19 -1.03 7.21 19.19
C ASP A 19 -0.42 7.98 18.01
N ALA A 20 -0.96 9.16 17.69
CA ALA A 20 -0.43 10.03 16.65
C ALA A 20 1.00 10.51 16.99
N GLN A 21 1.21 10.93 18.24
CA GLN A 21 2.52 11.35 18.73
C GLN A 21 3.51 10.18 18.73
N GLY A 22 3.10 8.99 19.15
CA GLY A 22 3.93 7.79 19.10
C GLY A 22 4.39 7.43 17.68
N LEU A 23 3.51 7.57 16.68
CA LEU A 23 3.87 7.39 15.27
C LEU A 23 4.89 8.45 14.80
N ILE A 24 4.67 9.72 15.15
CA ILE A 24 5.60 10.81 14.80
C ILE A 24 6.97 10.59 15.43
N ASP A 25 7.03 10.21 16.70
CA ASP A 25 8.29 9.97 17.42
C ASP A 25 9.03 8.75 16.84
N CYS A 26 8.30 7.70 16.46
CA CYS A 26 8.87 6.57 15.74
C CYS A 26 9.54 7.00 14.43
N LEU A 27 8.88 7.83 13.62
CA LEU A 27 9.46 8.29 12.36
C LEU A 27 10.61 9.27 12.53
N LYS A 28 10.55 10.15 13.54
CA LYS A 28 11.68 11.01 13.87
C LYS A 28 12.91 10.18 14.21
N GLN A 29 12.74 9.10 14.98
CA GLN A 29 13.84 8.20 15.30
C GLN A 29 14.40 7.52 14.04
N LEU A 30 13.53 7.01 13.15
CA LEU A 30 13.97 6.45 11.87
C LEU A 30 14.67 7.50 10.99
N GLN A 31 14.25 8.77 11.04
CA GLN A 31 14.90 9.85 10.29
C GLN A 31 16.27 10.24 10.85
N VAL A 32 16.55 9.98 12.12
CA VAL A 32 17.91 10.12 12.69
C VAL A 32 18.85 9.08 12.08
N GLU A 33 18.35 7.87 11.84
CA GLU A 33 19.11 6.75 11.26
C GLU A 33 19.21 6.86 9.73
N ASP A 34 18.14 7.31 9.08
CA ASP A 34 18.06 7.63 7.65
C ASP A 34 17.64 9.10 7.44
N PRO A 35 18.60 10.03 7.31
CA PRO A 35 18.32 11.44 7.08
C PRO A 35 17.52 11.75 5.80
N SER A 36 17.46 10.80 4.86
CA SER A 36 16.72 10.95 3.61
C SER A 36 15.31 10.34 3.69
N LEU A 37 14.93 9.71 4.81
CA LEU A 37 13.56 9.29 5.08
C LEU A 37 12.61 10.48 4.96
N PHE A 38 11.50 10.25 4.27
CA PHE A 38 10.46 11.25 4.06
C PHE A 38 9.16 10.77 4.66
N TYR A 39 8.47 11.67 5.33
CA TYR A 39 7.10 11.45 5.79
C TYR A 39 6.29 12.73 5.76
N THR A 40 4.98 12.58 5.69
CA THR A 40 4.04 13.70 5.81
C THR A 40 2.72 13.21 6.39
N LEU A 41 1.99 14.13 7.00
CA LEU A 41 0.67 13.89 7.55
C LEU A 41 -0.33 14.91 7.01
N GLN A 42 -1.59 14.50 6.95
CA GLN A 42 -2.73 15.36 6.69
C GLN A 42 -3.54 15.49 7.98
N VAL A 43 -4.05 16.70 8.23
CA VAL A 43 -4.97 16.97 9.33
C VAL A 43 -6.30 17.49 8.81
N ASP A 44 -7.36 17.27 9.58
CA ASP A 44 -8.66 17.89 9.34
C ASP A 44 -8.71 19.36 9.82
N ALA A 45 -9.87 19.99 9.67
CA ALA A 45 -10.09 21.37 10.10
C ALA A 45 -9.97 21.57 11.63
N GLU A 46 -10.11 20.50 12.40
CA GLU A 46 -9.97 20.46 13.85
C GLU A 46 -8.57 20.04 14.31
N SER A 47 -7.61 19.93 13.37
CA SER A 47 -6.22 19.51 13.61
C SER A 47 -6.06 18.06 14.09
N HIS A 48 -7.03 17.19 13.83
CA HIS A 48 -6.87 15.75 14.03
C HIS A 48 -6.15 15.13 12.84
N MET A 49 -5.23 14.19 13.10
CA MET A 49 -4.55 13.45 12.05
C MET A 49 -5.54 12.57 11.28
N THR A 50 -5.56 12.68 9.96
CA THR A 50 -6.41 11.87 9.08
C THR A 50 -5.58 10.87 8.29
N ASN A 51 -4.61 11.35 7.52
CA ASN A 51 -3.82 10.52 6.61
C ASN A 51 -2.34 10.70 6.89
N PHE A 52 -1.56 9.66 6.62
CA PHE A 52 -0.14 9.62 6.91
C PHE A 52 0.57 8.85 5.82
N PHE A 53 1.75 9.31 5.39
CA PHE A 53 2.57 8.63 4.40
C PHE A 53 4.04 8.68 4.80
N TRP A 54 4.78 7.61 4.53
CA TRP A 54 6.24 7.58 4.69
C TRP A 54 6.92 6.69 3.64
N ARG A 55 8.21 6.96 3.43
CA ARG A 55 9.14 6.14 2.64
C ARG A 55 10.57 6.31 3.12
N ASP A 56 11.33 5.23 3.20
CA ASP A 56 12.78 5.28 3.46
C ASP A 56 13.54 5.82 2.23
N SER A 57 14.83 6.11 2.40
CA SER A 57 15.69 6.61 1.32
C SER A 57 15.84 5.62 0.17
N ARG A 58 15.90 4.33 0.49
CA ARG A 58 16.17 3.30 -0.50
C ARG A 58 14.97 3.06 -1.41
N SER A 59 13.75 3.17 -0.90
CA SER A 59 12.51 3.13 -1.66
C SER A 59 12.47 4.15 -2.80
N LYS A 60 13.05 5.35 -2.59
CA LYS A 60 13.14 6.37 -3.65
C LYS A 60 14.03 5.92 -4.79
N ILE A 61 15.14 5.26 -4.47
CA ILE A 61 16.10 4.71 -5.44
C ILE A 61 15.45 3.52 -6.15
N ASP A 62 14.85 2.62 -5.39
CA ASP A 62 14.18 1.44 -5.93
C ASP A 62 13.04 1.84 -6.90
N TYR A 63 12.29 2.90 -6.59
CA TYR A 63 11.30 3.47 -7.51
C TYR A 63 11.92 4.00 -8.82
N ASP A 64 13.15 4.52 -8.78
CA ASP A 64 13.85 4.97 -9.99
C ASP A 64 14.29 3.79 -10.89
N TYR A 65 14.38 2.57 -10.37
CA TYR A 65 14.68 1.39 -11.20
C TYR A 65 13.42 0.62 -11.57
N PHE A 66 12.50 0.46 -10.62
CA PHE A 66 11.39 -0.50 -10.68
C PHE A 66 10.00 0.14 -10.66
N GLY A 67 9.92 1.48 -10.72
CA GLY A 67 8.67 2.24 -10.63
C GLY A 67 7.82 2.31 -11.90
N ASP A 68 8.14 1.54 -12.94
CA ASP A 68 7.37 1.52 -14.19
C ASP A 68 5.96 0.92 -13.99
N VAL A 69 5.84 -0.07 -13.11
CA VAL A 69 4.56 -0.63 -12.65
C VAL A 69 4.43 -0.31 -11.17
N LEU A 70 3.36 0.39 -10.81
CA LEU A 70 3.03 0.73 -9.44
C LEU A 70 1.82 -0.07 -8.98
N ILE A 71 1.87 -0.65 -7.80
CA ILE A 71 0.74 -1.34 -7.16
C ILE A 71 0.37 -0.56 -5.92
N LEU A 72 -0.90 -0.18 -5.80
CA LEU A 72 -1.48 0.38 -4.59
C LEU A 72 -2.44 -0.66 -4.00
N ASP A 73 -2.04 -1.26 -2.89
CA ASP A 73 -2.87 -2.23 -2.17
C ASP A 73 -3.52 -1.56 -0.96
N THR A 74 -4.86 -1.57 -0.89
CA THR A 74 -5.63 -1.03 0.24
C THR A 74 -6.46 -2.10 0.94
N THR A 75 -6.14 -3.38 0.74
CA THR A 75 -6.92 -4.51 1.29
C THR A 75 -6.75 -4.66 2.79
N PHE A 76 -5.63 -4.19 3.36
CA PHE A 76 -5.34 -4.36 4.77
C PHE A 76 -5.85 -3.18 5.59
N ARG A 77 -6.62 -3.49 6.62
CA ARG A 77 -7.07 -2.53 7.64
C ARG A 77 -6.49 -2.90 9.00
N MET A 78 -6.04 -1.90 9.75
CA MET A 78 -5.63 -2.05 11.14
C MET A 78 -6.84 -2.00 12.04
N ASP A 79 -7.23 -3.14 12.62
CA ASP A 79 -8.44 -3.27 13.42
C ASP A 79 -8.47 -2.29 14.60
N ARG A 80 -7.32 -2.10 15.28
CA ARG A 80 -7.19 -1.21 16.44
C ARG A 80 -7.57 0.24 16.15
N TYR A 81 -7.33 0.72 14.94
CA TYR A 81 -7.51 2.12 14.55
C TYR A 81 -8.57 2.31 13.46
N ASN A 82 -9.11 1.22 12.91
CA ASN A 82 -9.95 1.20 11.71
C ASN A 82 -9.34 1.96 10.50
N MET A 83 -8.01 2.01 10.42
CA MET A 83 -7.29 2.69 9.34
C MET A 83 -6.88 1.70 8.25
N ILE A 84 -6.88 2.15 7.00
CA ILE A 84 -6.35 1.40 5.86
C ILE A 84 -4.84 1.54 5.88
N CYS A 85 -4.11 0.43 5.72
CA CYS A 85 -2.71 0.50 5.30
C CYS A 85 -2.65 0.38 3.79
N ALA A 86 -1.99 1.36 3.18
CA ALA A 86 -1.91 1.51 1.75
C ALA A 86 -0.45 1.46 1.28
N PRO A 87 0.20 0.28 1.28
CA PRO A 87 1.54 0.13 0.73
C PRO A 87 1.54 0.39 -0.79
N PHE A 88 2.59 1.07 -1.23
CA PHE A 88 2.99 1.16 -2.62
C PHE A 88 4.05 0.11 -2.91
N LEU A 89 3.82 -0.69 -3.95
CA LEU A 89 4.75 -1.71 -4.39
C LEU A 89 5.13 -1.54 -5.86
N GLY A 90 6.26 -2.08 -6.24
CA GLY A 90 6.65 -2.34 -7.63
C GLY A 90 7.13 -3.77 -7.81
N VAL A 91 7.86 -4.00 -8.89
CA VAL A 91 8.36 -5.32 -9.27
C VAL A 91 9.81 -5.20 -9.72
N ASN A 92 10.73 -5.95 -9.10
CA ASN A 92 12.13 -6.00 -9.53
C ASN A 92 12.33 -6.94 -10.74
N HIS A 93 13.57 -7.06 -11.23
CA HIS A 93 13.92 -7.93 -12.36
C HIS A 93 13.76 -9.43 -12.08
N HIS A 94 13.64 -9.84 -10.80
CA HIS A 94 13.30 -11.21 -10.39
C HIS A 94 11.79 -11.46 -10.27
N GLN A 95 10.96 -10.49 -10.69
CA GLN A 95 9.50 -10.54 -10.56
C GLN A 95 9.01 -10.52 -9.11
N GLN A 96 9.83 -10.04 -8.17
CA GLN A 96 9.51 -9.98 -6.75
C GLN A 96 8.94 -8.60 -6.38
N PRO A 97 8.05 -8.53 -5.37
CA PRO A 97 7.51 -7.26 -4.89
C PRO A 97 8.60 -6.40 -4.26
N VAL A 98 8.62 -5.13 -4.61
CA VAL A 98 9.50 -4.11 -4.01
C VAL A 98 8.66 -3.08 -3.29
N LEU A 99 8.98 -2.77 -2.03
CA LEU A 99 8.28 -1.77 -1.24
C LEU A 99 8.81 -0.36 -1.53
N PHE A 100 7.92 0.57 -1.87
CA PHE A 100 8.27 1.96 -2.17
C PHE A 100 7.83 2.96 -1.09
N GLY A 101 7.02 2.54 -0.13
CA GLY A 101 6.44 3.41 0.89
C GLY A 101 5.04 2.94 1.26
N CYS A 102 4.48 3.53 2.30
CA CYS A 102 3.17 3.14 2.80
C CYS A 102 2.44 4.34 3.37
N ALA A 103 1.12 4.20 3.48
CA ALA A 103 0.27 5.18 4.12
C ALA A 103 -0.71 4.54 5.09
N PHE A 104 -1.08 5.30 6.12
CA PHE A 104 -2.28 5.04 6.91
C PHE A 104 -3.35 6.03 6.49
N LEU A 105 -4.52 5.53 6.12
CA LEU A 105 -5.64 6.34 5.66
C LEU A 105 -6.85 6.14 6.55
N LEU A 106 -7.52 7.23 6.90
CA LEU A 106 -8.70 7.16 7.76
C LEU A 106 -9.98 6.76 7.02
N ASP A 107 -10.08 7.11 5.74
CA ASP A 107 -11.27 6.85 4.93
C ASP A 107 -10.93 6.47 3.46
N GLU A 108 -11.96 6.04 2.73
CA GLU A 108 -11.90 5.65 1.31
C GLU A 108 -12.53 6.73 0.42
N THR A 109 -12.09 7.99 0.57
CA THR A 109 -12.60 9.11 -0.23
C THR A 109 -11.69 9.44 -1.41
N MET A 110 -12.26 10.08 -2.44
CA MET A 110 -11.49 10.55 -3.59
C MET A 110 -10.42 11.56 -3.15
N GLU A 111 -10.75 12.42 -2.20
CA GLU A 111 -9.87 13.44 -1.62
C GLU A 111 -8.66 12.80 -0.93
N THR A 112 -8.89 11.78 -0.10
CA THR A 112 -7.84 11.01 0.56
C THR A 112 -6.89 10.36 -0.45
N TYR A 113 -7.42 9.70 -1.48
CA TYR A 113 -6.57 9.08 -2.50
C TYR A 113 -5.89 10.09 -3.43
N THR A 114 -6.50 11.24 -3.67
CA THR A 114 -5.88 12.35 -4.43
C THR A 114 -4.68 12.91 -3.66
N TRP A 115 -4.85 13.13 -2.35
CA TRP A 115 -3.76 13.52 -1.46
C TRP A 115 -2.64 12.47 -1.45
N LEU A 116 -3.00 11.19 -1.32
CA LEU A 116 -2.04 10.09 -1.28
C LEU A 116 -1.20 10.00 -2.56
N LEU A 117 -1.86 9.97 -3.73
CA LEU A 117 -1.17 9.87 -5.02
C LEU A 117 -0.29 11.09 -5.28
N GLY A 118 -0.78 12.30 -4.98
CA GLY A 118 0.00 13.54 -5.09
C GLY A 118 1.23 13.53 -4.17
N THR A 119 1.05 13.07 -2.93
CA THR A 119 2.12 12.93 -1.93
C THR A 119 3.18 11.94 -2.38
N PHE A 120 2.76 10.74 -2.80
CA PHE A 120 3.67 9.71 -3.29
C PHE A 120 4.48 10.21 -4.50
N MET A 121 3.82 10.82 -5.49
CA MET A 121 4.52 11.42 -6.64
C MET A 121 5.51 12.51 -6.22
N GLY A 122 5.16 13.38 -5.28
CA GLY A 122 6.07 14.39 -4.74
C GLY A 122 7.29 13.77 -4.06
N ALA A 123 7.06 12.77 -3.19
CA ALA A 123 8.10 12.04 -2.47
C ALA A 123 9.03 11.25 -3.40
N MET A 124 8.53 10.85 -4.57
CA MET A 124 9.25 10.09 -5.60
C MET A 124 9.89 10.94 -6.70
N GLY A 125 9.97 12.27 -6.52
CA GLY A 125 10.62 13.15 -7.49
C GLY A 125 9.80 13.38 -8.77
N ARG A 126 8.47 13.18 -8.69
CA ARG A 126 7.48 13.41 -9.76
C ARG A 126 7.65 12.56 -11.02
N ARG A 127 8.44 11.49 -10.96
CA ARG A 127 8.42 10.46 -12.00
C ARG A 127 7.09 9.71 -11.89
N GLN A 128 6.39 9.58 -13.02
CA GLN A 128 5.13 8.84 -13.09
C GLN A 128 5.39 7.39 -13.52
N PRO A 129 4.61 6.42 -13.01
CA PRO A 129 4.63 5.06 -13.53
C PRO A 129 3.99 5.01 -14.92
N LYS A 130 4.21 3.91 -15.65
CA LYS A 130 3.48 3.63 -16.90
C LYS A 130 2.10 3.04 -16.61
N THR A 131 2.04 2.18 -15.60
CA THR A 131 0.82 1.47 -15.20
C THR A 131 0.66 1.52 -13.68
N ILE A 132 -0.57 1.73 -13.21
CA ILE A 132 -0.95 1.51 -11.82
C ILE A 132 -1.94 0.36 -11.70
N LEU A 133 -1.69 -0.56 -10.77
CA LEU A 133 -2.57 -1.64 -10.37
C LEU A 133 -3.18 -1.31 -9.02
N THR A 134 -4.50 -1.40 -8.88
CA THR A 134 -5.17 -1.08 -7.61
C THR A 134 -6.18 -2.15 -7.22
N THR A 135 -6.57 -2.15 -5.96
CA THR A 135 -7.81 -2.79 -5.50
C THR A 135 -9.03 -2.17 -6.19
N GLU A 136 -10.16 -2.87 -6.14
CA GLU A 136 -11.41 -2.35 -6.67
C GLU A 136 -11.98 -1.29 -5.71
N CYS A 137 -11.83 -0.02 -6.08
CA CYS A 137 -12.36 1.11 -5.33
C CYS A 137 -12.67 2.27 -6.28
N GLU A 138 -13.92 2.72 -6.29
CA GLU A 138 -14.37 3.84 -7.14
C GLU A 138 -13.64 5.15 -6.81
N ALA A 139 -13.35 5.37 -5.53
CA ALA A 139 -12.60 6.54 -5.07
C ALA A 139 -11.17 6.54 -5.61
N ILE A 140 -10.48 5.38 -5.60
CA ILE A 140 -9.14 5.24 -6.20
C ILE A 140 -9.21 5.48 -7.72
N LEU A 141 -10.16 4.86 -8.41
CA LEU A 141 -10.34 5.05 -9.86
C LEU A 141 -10.48 6.53 -10.22
N THR A 142 -11.30 7.26 -9.47
CA THR A 142 -11.55 8.69 -9.71
C THR A 142 -10.33 9.54 -9.36
N ALA A 143 -9.64 9.24 -8.26
CA ALA A 143 -8.41 9.92 -7.87
C ALA A 143 -7.26 9.70 -8.86
N VAL A 144 -7.09 8.48 -9.39
CA VAL A 144 -6.08 8.18 -10.43
C VAL A 144 -6.37 8.99 -11.69
N LYS A 145 -7.63 9.04 -12.16
CA LYS A 145 -8.02 9.86 -13.32
C LYS A 145 -7.73 11.34 -13.11
N ALA A 146 -7.91 11.85 -11.89
CA ALA A 146 -7.68 13.25 -11.56
C ALA A 146 -6.18 13.60 -11.44
N THR A 147 -5.38 12.72 -10.85
CA THR A 147 -3.97 12.99 -10.50
C THR A 147 -2.97 12.50 -11.55
N LEU A 148 -3.28 11.40 -12.23
CA LEU A 148 -2.40 10.69 -13.16
C LEU A 148 -3.18 10.35 -14.46
N PRO A 149 -3.71 11.34 -15.20
CA PRO A 149 -4.66 11.10 -16.30
C PRO A 149 -4.08 10.35 -17.51
N LYS A 150 -2.74 10.21 -17.58
CA LYS A 150 -2.04 9.59 -18.73
C LYS A 150 -1.56 8.16 -18.46
N ILE A 151 -1.66 7.68 -17.23
CA ILE A 151 -1.18 6.34 -16.89
C ILE A 151 -2.25 5.30 -17.17
N GLU A 152 -1.82 4.08 -17.42
CA GLU A 152 -2.76 2.97 -17.56
C GLU A 152 -3.19 2.48 -16.18
N HIS A 153 -4.50 2.43 -15.92
CA HIS A 153 -5.06 1.92 -14.67
C HIS A 153 -5.67 0.54 -14.90
N ARG A 154 -5.25 -0.45 -14.09
CA ARG A 154 -5.80 -1.80 -14.09
C ARG A 154 -6.10 -2.29 -12.67
N LEU A 155 -6.91 -3.32 -12.56
CA LEU A 155 -7.16 -4.00 -11.30
C LEU A 155 -6.02 -4.96 -10.97
N PHE A 156 -5.69 -5.06 -9.69
CA PHE A 156 -4.65 -5.94 -9.18
C PHE A 156 -5.11 -7.41 -9.18
N LYS A 157 -4.32 -8.31 -9.77
CA LYS A 157 -4.68 -9.72 -10.05
C LYS A 157 -5.27 -10.49 -8.85
N PRO A 158 -4.69 -10.43 -7.64
CA PRO A 158 -5.24 -11.14 -6.47
C PRO A 158 -6.70 -10.75 -6.16
N HIS A 159 -7.07 -9.49 -6.39
CA HIS A 159 -8.45 -9.03 -6.23
C HIS A 159 -9.37 -9.62 -7.29
N VAL A 160 -8.91 -9.71 -8.54
CA VAL A 160 -9.65 -10.39 -9.62
C VAL A 160 -9.87 -11.87 -9.30
N CYS A 161 -8.86 -12.55 -8.77
CA CYS A 161 -8.98 -13.95 -8.35
C CYS A 161 -9.97 -14.11 -7.19
N GLN A 162 -9.92 -13.22 -6.20
CA GLN A 162 -10.81 -13.27 -5.04
C GLN A 162 -12.27 -13.00 -5.44
N ASN A 163 -12.52 -11.97 -6.24
CA ASN A 163 -13.84 -11.66 -6.78
C ASN A 163 -14.37 -12.81 -7.63
N ALA A 164 -13.53 -13.41 -8.48
CA ALA A 164 -13.91 -14.57 -9.26
C ALA A 164 -14.31 -15.75 -8.38
N LYS A 165 -13.58 -16.04 -7.28
CA LYS A 165 -13.98 -17.10 -6.34
C LYS A 165 -15.33 -16.84 -5.69
N GLN A 166 -15.62 -15.58 -5.35
CA GLN A 166 -16.89 -15.21 -4.72
C GLN A 166 -18.07 -15.28 -5.72
N HIS A 167 -17.90 -14.73 -6.91
CA HIS A 167 -18.98 -14.58 -7.89
C HIS A 167 -19.11 -15.72 -8.89
N LEU A 168 -18.03 -16.49 -9.11
CA LEU A 168 -18.00 -17.65 -10.02
C LEU A 168 -17.84 -18.96 -9.25
N SER A 169 -18.17 -19.00 -7.95
CA SER A 169 -18.00 -20.16 -7.08
C SER A 169 -18.58 -21.46 -7.66
N MET A 170 -19.73 -21.38 -8.34
CA MET A 170 -20.36 -22.52 -9.02
C MET A 170 -19.52 -23.15 -10.15
N TYR A 171 -18.64 -22.37 -10.77
CA TYR A 171 -17.77 -22.84 -11.85
C TYR A 171 -16.47 -23.45 -11.33
N TYR A 172 -16.02 -23.07 -10.12
CA TYR A 172 -14.85 -23.69 -9.48
C TYR A 172 -15.06 -25.18 -9.14
N GLY A 173 -16.30 -25.67 -9.11
CA GLY A 173 -16.61 -27.10 -9.01
C GLY A 173 -16.55 -27.86 -10.35
N GLN A 174 -16.37 -27.16 -11.48
CA GLN A 174 -16.30 -27.77 -12.81
C GLN A 174 -14.87 -28.16 -13.15
N LEU A 175 -14.70 -29.37 -13.68
CA LEU A 175 -13.41 -29.88 -14.15
C LEU A 175 -12.77 -28.90 -15.14
N GLY A 176 -11.56 -28.45 -14.83
CA GLY A 176 -10.74 -27.62 -15.72
C GLY A 176 -11.00 -26.12 -15.65
N PHE A 177 -12.08 -25.64 -15.00
CA PHE A 177 -12.34 -24.20 -14.89
C PHE A 177 -11.20 -23.46 -14.17
N GLU A 178 -10.75 -23.97 -13.03
CA GLU A 178 -9.66 -23.35 -12.28
C GLU A 178 -8.38 -23.29 -13.10
N SER A 179 -8.03 -24.36 -13.82
CA SER A 179 -6.85 -24.41 -14.68
C SER A 179 -6.93 -23.40 -15.83
N LEU A 180 -8.10 -23.32 -16.49
CA LEU A 180 -8.36 -22.36 -17.57
C LEU A 180 -8.30 -20.92 -17.05
N PHE A 181 -8.95 -20.64 -15.92
CA PHE A 181 -8.97 -19.32 -15.30
C PHE A 181 -7.56 -18.85 -14.93
N HIS A 182 -6.75 -19.72 -14.33
CA HIS A 182 -5.34 -19.42 -14.04
C HIS A 182 -4.51 -19.23 -15.33
N SER A 183 -4.76 -20.01 -16.38
CA SER A 183 -4.02 -19.90 -17.64
C SER A 183 -4.20 -18.54 -18.33
N ILE A 184 -5.40 -17.96 -18.24
CA ILE A 184 -5.72 -16.63 -18.81
C ILE A 184 -5.05 -15.51 -18.01
N GLN A 185 -4.84 -15.72 -16.71
CA GLN A 185 -4.23 -14.74 -15.82
C GLN A 185 -2.69 -14.73 -15.84
N GLY A 186 -2.07 -15.56 -16.67
CA GLY A 186 -0.62 -15.76 -16.71
C GLY A 186 -0.08 -16.61 -15.55
N SER A 187 1.00 -17.34 -15.80
CA SER A 187 1.62 -18.33 -14.90
C SER A 187 2.30 -17.76 -13.66
N GLU A 188 2.38 -16.44 -13.54
CA GLU A 188 3.21 -15.80 -12.52
C GLU A 188 2.50 -15.76 -11.17
N LYS A 189 3.16 -16.39 -10.19
CA LYS A 189 2.87 -16.27 -8.78
C LYS A 189 3.41 -14.92 -8.32
N PHE A 190 2.65 -13.84 -8.50
CA PHE A 190 2.84 -12.68 -7.64
C PHE A 190 2.44 -13.16 -6.24
N SER A 191 3.42 -13.59 -5.44
CA SER A 191 3.16 -13.97 -4.07
C SER A 191 2.77 -12.68 -3.35
N ASN A 192 1.46 -12.49 -3.23
CA ASN A 192 0.84 -11.58 -2.29
C ASN A 192 1.11 -12.07 -0.86
N ALA A 193 2.38 -12.27 -0.51
CA ALA A 193 2.81 -11.93 0.82
C ALA A 193 2.95 -10.41 0.80
N ASN A 194 1.81 -9.69 0.81
CA ASN A 194 1.81 -8.52 1.67
C ASN A 194 2.40 -9.03 2.98
N VAL A 195 3.58 -8.54 3.34
CA VAL A 195 4.31 -8.92 4.57
C VAL A 195 3.36 -8.98 5.78
N PHE A 196 2.25 -8.25 5.68
CA PHE A 196 1.21 -8.06 6.68
C PHE A 196 -0.09 -8.88 6.50
N GLN A 197 -0.42 -9.44 5.32
CA GLN A 197 -1.68 -10.18 5.12
C GLN A 197 -1.74 -11.49 5.94
N ASN A 198 -0.60 -12.13 6.19
CA ASN A 198 -0.54 -13.41 6.91
C ASN A 198 -0.47 -13.28 8.45
N ARG A 199 -0.52 -12.06 9.01
CA ARG A 199 -0.47 -11.84 10.46
C ARG A 199 -1.78 -11.20 10.91
N LYS A 200 -2.66 -11.97 11.55
CA LYS A 200 -3.90 -11.47 12.18
C LYS A 200 -3.58 -10.22 13.02
N SER A 201 -4.28 -9.14 12.70
CA SER A 201 -3.88 -7.75 12.99
C SER A 201 -4.26 -7.25 14.39
N GLU A 202 -4.99 -8.04 15.18
CA GLU A 202 -5.91 -7.54 16.20
C GLU A 202 -5.29 -6.71 17.36
N ALA A 203 -3.97 -6.54 17.47
CA ALA A 203 -3.33 -5.80 18.56
C ALA A 203 -2.19 -4.81 18.20
N MET A 204 -1.84 -4.62 16.92
CA MET A 204 -0.63 -3.86 16.56
C MET A 204 -0.84 -2.34 16.63
N THR A 205 0.12 -1.64 17.24
CA THR A 205 0.21 -0.16 17.23
C THR A 205 0.75 0.37 15.90
N LEU A 206 0.54 1.67 15.61
CA LEU A 206 1.09 2.31 14.41
C LEU A 206 2.63 2.21 14.35
N PRO A 207 3.39 2.52 15.43
CA PRO A 207 4.85 2.37 15.43
C PRO A 207 5.33 0.93 15.16
N GLU A 208 4.65 -0.06 15.74
CA GLU A 208 5.01 -1.47 15.50
C GLU A 208 4.79 -1.88 14.05
N TYR A 209 3.76 -1.35 13.38
CA TYR A 209 3.53 -1.61 11.97
C TYR A 209 4.66 -1.01 11.13
N VAL A 210 5.00 0.27 11.37
CA VAL A 210 6.11 0.95 10.67
C VAL A 210 7.40 0.15 10.85
N GLN A 211 7.77 -0.23 12.08
CA GLN A 211 8.99 -0.99 12.31
C GLN A 211 9.02 -2.34 11.59
N LYS A 212 7.87 -3.04 11.51
CA LYS A 212 7.79 -4.29 10.75
C LYS A 212 7.85 -4.04 9.25
N TYR A 213 7.31 -2.92 8.77
CA TYR A 213 7.40 -2.49 7.38
C TYR A 213 8.85 -2.27 6.97
N GLU A 214 9.59 -1.43 7.71
CA GLU A 214 11.00 -1.15 7.42
C GLU A 214 11.84 -2.42 7.45
N LYS A 215 11.67 -3.27 8.49
CA LYS A 215 12.40 -4.54 8.59
C LYS A 215 12.14 -5.47 7.41
N ALA A 216 10.92 -5.48 6.88
CA ALA A 216 10.58 -6.34 5.76
C ALA A 216 11.09 -5.79 4.42
N ALA A 217 11.01 -4.47 4.22
CA ALA A 217 11.61 -3.80 3.07
C ALA A 217 13.12 -4.06 3.01
N GLU A 218 13.82 -3.91 4.14
CA GLU A 218 15.24 -4.25 4.23
C GLU A 218 15.53 -5.73 3.96
N GLN A 219 14.70 -6.63 4.48
CA GLN A 219 14.89 -8.07 4.27
C GLN A 219 14.73 -8.43 2.79
N GLN A 220 13.71 -7.90 2.11
CA GLN A 220 13.51 -8.10 0.67
C GLN A 220 14.71 -7.63 -0.13
N ARG A 221 15.25 -6.44 0.18
CA ARG A 221 16.45 -5.93 -0.51
C ARG A 221 17.69 -6.79 -0.27
N ARG A 222 17.84 -7.39 0.93
CA ARG A 222 18.94 -8.33 1.21
C ARG A 222 18.79 -9.63 0.43
N GLU A 223 17.57 -10.13 0.30
CA GLU A 223 17.26 -11.34 -0.48
C GLU A 223 17.51 -11.11 -1.97
N GLU A 224 17.04 -10.00 -2.54
CA GLU A 224 17.32 -9.60 -3.92
C GLU A 224 18.83 -9.53 -4.19
N LEU A 225 19.59 -8.88 -3.30
CA LEU A 225 21.04 -8.78 -3.44
C LEU A 225 21.72 -10.15 -3.45
N HIS A 226 21.24 -11.10 -2.64
CA HIS A 226 21.78 -12.46 -2.62
C HIS A 226 21.47 -13.22 -3.92
N GLU A 227 20.27 -13.02 -4.47
CA GLU A 227 19.88 -13.59 -5.76
C GLU A 227 20.70 -13.02 -6.93
N ASP A 228 20.96 -11.71 -6.92
CA ASP A 228 21.78 -11.02 -7.94
C ASP A 228 23.20 -11.60 -8.04
N PHE A 229 23.81 -11.95 -6.90
CA PHE A 229 25.17 -12.48 -6.89
C PHE A 229 25.24 -14.00 -7.05
N SER A 230 24.18 -14.74 -6.70
CA SER A 230 24.17 -16.19 -6.92
C SER A 230 24.01 -16.55 -8.39
N LEU A 231 23.25 -15.77 -9.17
CA LEU A 231 23.07 -15.96 -10.62
C LEU A 231 24.29 -15.56 -11.48
N GLN A 232 25.28 -14.87 -10.92
CA GLN A 232 26.51 -14.51 -11.64
C GLN A 232 27.60 -15.60 -11.61
N CYS A 233 27.38 -16.68 -10.86
CA CYS A 233 28.36 -17.74 -10.63
C CYS A 233 28.07 -19.04 -11.41
N GLU A 234 27.08 -19.04 -12.31
CA GLU A 234 26.74 -20.15 -13.22
C GLU A 234 26.98 -19.74 -14.69
#